data_AF-A0A3B1DFE7-F1
#
_entry.id   AF-A0A3B1DFE7-F1
#
_cell.length_a   1.000
_cell.length_b   1.000
_cell.length_c   1.000
_cell.angle_alpha   90.00
_cell.angle_beta   90.00
_cell.angle_gamma   90.00
#
_symmetry.space_group_name_H-M   'P 1'
#
loop_
_entity.id
_entity.type
_entity.pdbx_description
1 polymer ?
#
loop_
_entity_poly.entity_id
_entity_poly.type
_entity_poly.pdbx_seq_one_letter_code
_entity_poly.pdbx_strand_id
1 'polypeptide(L)' 'MSYWRSFGPYVTVAEKRAKAEKKLKALRRKNPNIKPVIIEGRALARTWWGKSWNTNL' A
#
# COMPACT_ATOMS: atom_id res chain seq x y z
N MET A 1 21.41 19.52 -17.36
CA MET A 1 22.01 18.27 -16.83
C MET A 1 21.96 18.36 -15.32
N SER A 2 21.31 17.51 -14.53
CA SER A 2 21.04 16.07 -14.65
C SER A 2 19.81 15.76 -13.78
N TYR A 3 18.78 15.18 -14.39
CA TYR A 3 17.52 14.79 -13.74
C TYR A 3 17.64 13.48 -12.91
N TRP A 4 18.86 13.01 -12.64
CA TRP A 4 19.15 11.66 -12.14
C TRP A 4 19.39 11.53 -10.62
N ARG A 5 19.43 12.63 -9.86
CA ARG A 5 19.83 12.61 -8.43
C ARG A 5 18.70 12.46 -7.40
N SER A 6 17.44 12.31 -7.80
CA SER A 6 16.31 12.44 -6.86
C SER A 6 15.76 11.10 -6.34
N PHE A 7 16.63 10.14 -6.04
CA PHE A 7 16.23 8.96 -5.27
C PHE A 7 16.57 9.23 -3.81
N GLY A 8 15.53 9.46 -3.00
CA GLY A 8 15.67 9.63 -1.56
C GLY A 8 16.30 8.39 -0.90
N PRO A 9 16.82 8.52 0.33
CA PRO A 9 17.48 7.43 1.03
C PRO A 9 16.56 6.21 1.13
N TYR A 10 17.17 5.01 1.11
CA TYR A 10 16.44 3.76 1.26
C TYR A 10 15.65 3.77 2.57
N VAL A 11 14.36 3.46 2.49
CA VAL A 11 13.46 3.34 3.64
C VAL A 11 13.25 1.87 3.94
N THR A 12 13.52 1.46 5.18
CA THR A 12 13.35 0.07 5.61
C THR A 12 11.89 -0.37 5.55
N VAL A 13 11.66 -1.68 5.42
CA VAL A 13 10.31 -2.24 5.42
C VAL A 13 9.58 -1.93 6.74
N ALA A 14 10.29 -1.97 7.87
CA ALA A 14 9.75 -1.64 9.18
C ALA A 14 9.24 -0.19 9.24
N GLU A 15 10.03 0.77 8.75
CA GLU A 15 9.61 2.17 8.69
C GLU A 15 8.41 2.39 7.77
N LYS A 16 8.35 1.69 6.63
CA LYS A 16 7.19 1.75 5.73
C LYS A 16 5.91 1.27 6.43
N ARG A 17 5.99 0.18 7.20
CA ARG A 17 4.88 -0.35 8.01
C ARG A 17 4.43 0.66 9.08
N ALA A 18 5.37 1.20 9.86
CA ALA A 18 5.07 2.20 10.89
C ALA A 18 4.40 3.46 10.31
N LYS A 19 4.87 3.95 9.16
CA LYS A 19 4.26 5.10 8.46
C LYS A 19 2.83 4.78 8.00
N ALA A 20 2.60 3.59 7.44
CA ALA A 20 1.27 3.15 7.01
C ALA A 20 0.30 3.05 8.18
N GLU A 21 0.71 2.45 9.30
CA GLU A 21 -0.10 2.35 10.51
C GLU A 21 -0.49 3.72 11.09
N LYS A 22 0.46 4.66 11.14
CA LYS A 22 0.20 6.04 11.60
C LYS A 22 -0.86 6.72 10.74
N LYS A 23 -0.75 6.58 9.41
CA LYS A 23 -1.72 7.15 8.46
C LYS A 23 -3.09 6.48 8.58
N LEU A 24 -3.12 5.16 8.76
CA LEU A 24 -4.34 4.39 8.93
C LEU A 24 -5.10 4.81 10.20
N LYS A 25 -4.40 5.03 11.33
CA LYS A 25 -4.98 5.60 12.55
C LYS A 25 -5.58 6.99 12.30
N ALA A 26 -4.85 7.86 11.61
CA ALA A 26 -5.32 9.21 11.29
C ALA A 26 -6.55 9.21 10.36
N LEU A 27 -6.59 8.30 9.38
CA LEU A 27 -7.73 8.13 8.46
C LEU A 27 -8.95 7.56 9.17
N ARG A 28 -8.78 6.54 10.01
CA ARG A 28 -9.88 5.99 10.83
C ARG A 28 -10.52 7.04 11.73
N ARG A 29 -9.73 7.98 12.26
CA ARG A 29 -10.26 9.11 13.04
C ARG A 29 -11.11 10.06 12.19
N LYS A 30 -10.77 10.26 10.92
CA LYS A 30 -11.52 11.14 10.01
C LYS A 30 -12.73 10.46 9.38
N ASN A 31 -12.61 9.18 9.05
CA ASN A 31 -13.67 8.36 8.48
C ASN A 31 -13.67 7.00 9.18
N PRO A 32 -14.51 6.81 10.22
CA PRO A 32 -14.58 5.57 10.99
C PRO A 32 -14.93 4.34 10.15
N ASN A 33 -15.66 4.53 9.04
CA ASN A 33 -16.12 3.44 8.18
C ASN A 33 -15.12 3.05 7.08
N ILE A 34 -13.90 3.59 7.12
CA ILE A 34 -12.86 3.23 6.15
C ILE A 34 -12.47 1.75 6.28
N LYS A 35 -12.50 1.04 5.15
CA LYS A 35 -12.11 -0.37 5.04
C LYS A 35 -10.75 -0.47 4.34
N PRO A 36 -9.62 -0.42 5.08
CA PRO A 36 -8.30 -0.53 4.48
C PRO A 36 -8.08 -1.93 3.90
N VAL A 37 -7.52 -2.00 2.70
CA VAL A 37 -7.09 -3.25 2.07
C VAL A 37 -5.68 -3.57 2.56
N ILE A 38 -5.55 -4.62 3.37
CA ILE A 38 -4.26 -5.10 3.89
C ILE A 38 -3.83 -6.30 3.05
N ILE A 39 -2.66 -6.20 2.43
CA ILE A 39 -2.11 -7.24 1.56
C ILE A 39 -1.03 -7.98 2.36
N GLU A 40 -1.23 -9.27 2.61
CA GLU A 40 -0.31 -10.11 3.39
C GLU A 40 0.86 -10.66 2.53
N GLY A 41 0.80 -10.49 1.21
CA GLY A 41 1.80 -11.02 0.28
C GLY A 41 1.87 -10.19 -1.00
N ARG A 42 2.13 -10.85 -2.14
CA ARG A 42 2.26 -10.18 -3.44
C ARG A 42 0.95 -10.09 -4.22
N ALA A 43 -0.05 -10.89 -3.85
CA ALA A 43 -1.32 -10.98 -4.58
C ALA A 43 -2.42 -10.13 -3.93
N LEU A 44 -3.07 -9.28 -4.73
CA LEU A 44 -4.23 -8.48 -4.31
C LEU A 44 -5.51 -9.31 -4.20
N ALA A 45 -5.75 -10.20 -5.17
CA ALA A 45 -6.91 -11.07 -5.22
C ALA A 45 -6.50 -12.54 -5.16
N ARG A 46 -7.28 -13.34 -4.43
CA ARG A 46 -7.02 -14.79 -4.26
C ARG A 46 -7.97 -15.68 -5.08
N THR A 47 -9.17 -15.18 -5.40
CA THR A 47 -10.16 -15.92 -6.20
C THR A 47 -9.83 -15.88 -7.68
N TRP A 48 -10.31 -16.88 -8.44
CA TRP A 48 -10.09 -16.93 -9.89
C TRP A 48 -10.62 -15.67 -10.59
N TRP A 49 -11.89 -15.33 -10.34
CA TRP A 49 -12.50 -14.11 -10.87
C TRP A 49 -11.75 -12.84 -10.45
N GLY A 50 -11.36 -12.72 -9.17
CA GLY A 50 -10.65 -11.54 -8.69
C GLY A 50 -9.24 -11.41 -9.27
N LYS A 51 -8.58 -12.53 -9.56
CA LYS A 51 -7.30 -12.54 -10.28
C LYS A 51 -7.49 -12.11 -11.73
N SER A 52 -8.38 -12.77 -12.49
CA SER A 52 -8.63 -12.39 -13.89
C SER A 52 -9.01 -10.91 -14.01
N TRP A 53 -9.86 -10.41 -13.11
CA TRP A 53 -10.22 -9.00 -13.08
C TRP A 53 -9.04 -8.05 -12.80
N ASN A 54 -8.19 -8.35 -11.80
CA ASN A 54 -6.98 -7.54 -11.53
C ASN A 54 -5.91 -7.67 -12.62
N THR A 55 -5.90 -8.79 -13.34
CA THR A 55 -5.02 -9.02 -14.49
C THR A 55 -5.58 -8.34 -15.75
N ASN A 56 -6.83 -7.85 -15.69
CA ASN A 56 -7.57 -6.96 -16.60
C ASN A 56 -8.75 -7.59 -17.39
N LEU A 57 -9.07 -8.87 -17.20
CA LEU A 57 -9.22 -9.85 -18.30
C LEU A 57 -7.84 -10.46 -18.56
#